data_AF-A0A812BF51-F1
#
_entry.id   AF-A0A812BF51-F1
#
_cell.length_a   1.000
_cell.length_b   1.000
_cell.length_c   1.000
_cell.angle_alpha   90.00
_cell.angle_beta   90.00
_cell.angle_gamma   90.00
#
_symmetry.space_group_name_H-M   'P 1'
#
loop_
_entity.id
_entity.type
_entity.pdbx_description
1 polymer ?
#
loop_
_entity_poly.entity_id
_entity_poly.type
_entity_poly.pdbx_seq_one_letter_code
_entity_poly.pdbx_strand_id
1 'polypeptide(L)'
;MRTKPLIGGSTLTEEQVLEITNAKQLENVKRLNVWSCDLSDIKIIRKLPNLEVCSVSSNFIESLEDFKDCVSLKELFARNNNISELHEICHLKNLVNLRVLWIDKNPVSQLEGYRETVLRALPHLEKLDNLVVTSEEVSLAQTNGMEICLPDQKEPTPHQQEEVPRFSNWKEAITHSIEEINKVRAEHGLPTLSLENLLPDHYMSTHNSERNTHILQAVLQLVKELDELSLKLVRKSIDRKLETMGAV
;
A
#
# COMPACT_ATOMS: atom_id res chain seq x y z
N MET A 1 -31.53 -27.51 -3.87
CA MET A 1 -30.44 -27.82 -4.82
C MET A 1 -30.15 -26.54 -5.59
N ARG A 2 -29.13 -25.76 -5.19
CA ARG A 2 -28.69 -24.59 -5.97
C ARG A 2 -27.67 -25.10 -7.00
N THR A 3 -28.02 -24.98 -8.28
CA THR A 3 -27.21 -25.43 -9.41
C THR A 3 -25.88 -24.67 -9.44
N LYS A 4 -24.77 -25.38 -9.72
CA LYS A 4 -23.44 -24.79 -9.90
C LYS A 4 -23.51 -23.75 -11.03
N PRO A 5 -23.06 -22.51 -10.82
CA PRO A 5 -22.94 -21.54 -11.91
C PRO A 5 -21.98 -22.08 -12.97
N LEU A 6 -22.45 -22.20 -14.21
CA LEU A 6 -21.62 -22.58 -15.34
C LEU A 6 -20.91 -21.32 -15.83
N ILE A 7 -19.72 -21.08 -15.28
CA ILE A 7 -18.86 -19.98 -15.72
C ILE A 7 -17.91 -20.56 -16.76
N GLY A 8 -18.08 -20.15 -18.01
CA GLY A 8 -17.19 -20.50 -19.12
C GLY A 8 -15.90 -19.70 -19.04
N GLY A 9 -14.97 -20.12 -18.17
CA GLY A 9 -13.66 -19.49 -18.01
C GLY A 9 -13.30 -19.21 -16.55
N SER A 10 -12.06 -18.77 -16.30
CA SER A 10 -11.57 -18.43 -14.95
C SER A 10 -11.85 -16.98 -14.54
N THR A 11 -12.58 -16.21 -15.35
CA THR A 11 -12.93 -14.82 -15.09
C THR A 11 -14.43 -14.66 -14.92
N LEU A 12 -14.84 -13.99 -13.85
CA LEU A 12 -16.25 -13.69 -13.61
C LEU A 12 -16.67 -12.44 -14.39
N THR A 13 -17.60 -12.58 -15.32
CA THR A 13 -18.12 -11.47 -16.14
C THR A 13 -19.38 -10.84 -15.55
N GLU A 14 -19.68 -9.61 -15.99
CA GLU A 14 -20.91 -8.90 -15.60
C GLU A 14 -22.17 -9.69 -15.98
N GLU A 15 -22.21 -10.24 -17.21
CA GLU A 15 -23.33 -11.04 -17.69
C GLU A 15 -23.59 -12.26 -16.78
N GLN A 16 -22.53 -12.97 -16.39
CA GLN A 16 -22.62 -14.11 -15.48
C GLN A 16 -23.14 -13.70 -14.10
N VAL A 17 -22.66 -12.57 -13.55
CA VAL A 17 -23.15 -12.06 -12.26
C VAL A 17 -24.63 -11.74 -12.35
N LEU A 18 -25.08 -11.05 -13.40
CA LEU A 18 -26.48 -10.69 -13.59
C LEU A 18 -27.36 -11.94 -13.78
N GLU A 19 -26.87 -12.94 -14.52
CA GLU A 19 -27.57 -14.22 -14.72
C GLU A 19 -27.71 -15.01 -13.41
N ILE A 20 -26.62 -15.17 -12.65
CA ILE A 20 -26.60 -15.92 -11.37
C ILE A 20 -27.48 -15.26 -10.32
N THR A 21 -27.50 -13.93 -10.29
CA THR A 21 -28.23 -13.15 -9.29
C THR A 21 -29.65 -12.81 -9.73
N ASN A 22 -29.99 -13.08 -11.00
CA ASN A 22 -31.20 -12.64 -11.67
C ASN A 22 -31.46 -11.13 -11.49
N ALA A 23 -30.38 -10.34 -11.42
CA ALA A 23 -30.43 -8.91 -11.25
C ALA A 23 -30.43 -8.21 -12.62
N LYS A 24 -31.12 -7.07 -12.70
CA LYS A 24 -31.12 -6.24 -13.92
C LYS A 24 -29.89 -5.34 -14.04
N GLN A 25 -29.29 -5.02 -12.89
CA GLN A 25 -28.15 -4.12 -12.76
C GLN A 25 -27.30 -4.57 -11.58
N LEU A 26 -25.99 -4.34 -11.66
CA LEU A 26 -25.00 -4.71 -10.65
C LEU A 26 -25.29 -4.08 -9.27
N GLU A 27 -25.86 -2.88 -9.24
CA GLU A 27 -26.25 -2.19 -8.00
C GLU A 27 -27.32 -2.93 -7.20
N ASN A 28 -28.13 -3.78 -7.83
CA ASN A 28 -29.19 -4.54 -7.16
C ASN A 28 -28.66 -5.86 -6.57
N VAL A 29 -27.42 -6.22 -6.85
CA VAL A 29 -26.81 -7.47 -6.38
C VAL A 29 -26.43 -7.33 -4.92
N LYS A 30 -27.23 -7.94 -4.05
CA LYS A 30 -26.95 -8.02 -2.61
C LYS A 30 -26.28 -9.32 -2.19
N ARG A 31 -26.50 -10.39 -2.96
CA ARG A 31 -26.00 -11.73 -2.64
C ARG A 31 -25.43 -12.37 -3.89
N LEU A 32 -24.16 -12.71 -3.85
CA LEU A 32 -23.47 -13.40 -4.93
C LEU A 32 -22.94 -14.74 -4.43
N ASN A 33 -23.22 -15.79 -5.20
CA ASN A 33 -22.71 -17.13 -4.91
C ASN A 33 -22.10 -17.73 -6.17
N VAL A 34 -20.77 -17.80 -6.18
CA VAL A 34 -19.92 -18.30 -7.27
C VAL A 34 -18.96 -19.37 -6.75
N TRP A 35 -19.49 -20.31 -5.96
CA TRP A 35 -18.71 -21.40 -5.40
C TRP A 35 -18.31 -22.44 -6.46
N SER A 36 -17.09 -22.97 -6.35
CA SER A 36 -16.59 -24.04 -7.23
C SER A 36 -16.71 -23.71 -8.72
N CYS A 37 -16.33 -22.49 -9.11
CA CYS A 37 -16.42 -22.01 -10.49
C CYS A 37 -15.05 -21.87 -11.18
N ASP A 38 -13.99 -22.38 -10.55
CA ASP A 38 -12.61 -22.33 -11.06
C ASP A 38 -12.14 -20.90 -11.38
N LEU A 39 -12.63 -19.93 -10.60
CA LEU A 39 -12.37 -18.51 -10.80
C LEU A 39 -10.99 -18.11 -10.29
N SER A 40 -10.24 -17.35 -11.09
CA SER A 40 -9.01 -16.67 -10.70
C SER A 40 -9.16 -15.15 -10.72
N ASP A 41 -10.03 -14.60 -11.60
CA ASP A 41 -10.28 -13.16 -11.71
C ASP A 41 -11.72 -12.81 -11.30
N ILE A 42 -11.85 -12.03 -10.23
CA ILE A 42 -13.11 -11.57 -9.65
C ILE A 42 -13.22 -10.03 -9.58
N LYS A 43 -12.46 -9.30 -10.42
CA LYS A 43 -12.45 -7.82 -10.45
C LYS A 43 -13.82 -7.17 -10.59
N ILE A 44 -14.78 -7.88 -11.18
CA ILE A 44 -16.16 -7.39 -11.33
C ILE A 44 -16.83 -7.08 -9.98
N ILE A 45 -16.38 -7.72 -8.89
CA ILE A 45 -16.89 -7.48 -7.53
C ILE A 45 -16.70 -6.03 -7.09
N ARG A 46 -15.65 -5.33 -7.57
CA ARG A 46 -15.44 -3.90 -7.30
C ARG A 46 -16.60 -3.03 -7.77
N LYS A 47 -17.40 -3.51 -8.74
CA LYS A 47 -18.59 -2.81 -9.26
C LYS A 47 -19.90 -3.16 -8.53
N LEU A 48 -19.84 -3.89 -7.41
CA LEU A 48 -21.00 -4.32 -6.62
C LEU A 48 -21.12 -3.53 -5.30
N PRO A 49 -21.55 -2.25 -5.32
CA PRO A 49 -21.52 -1.38 -4.14
C PRO A 49 -22.45 -1.85 -2.99
N ASN A 50 -23.51 -2.58 -3.33
CA ASN A 50 -24.53 -3.04 -2.39
C ASN A 50 -24.41 -4.52 -2.04
N LEU A 51 -23.27 -5.14 -2.34
CA LEU A 51 -23.03 -6.55 -2.02
C LEU A 51 -22.98 -6.73 -0.50
N GLU A 52 -23.90 -7.52 0.05
CA GLU A 52 -23.99 -7.79 1.49
C GLU A 52 -23.43 -9.18 1.83
N VAL A 53 -23.62 -10.18 0.94
CA VAL A 53 -23.14 -11.56 1.15
C VAL A 53 -22.45 -12.05 -0.11
N CYS A 54 -21.22 -12.52 0.02
CA CYS A 54 -20.46 -13.08 -1.09
C CYS A 54 -19.90 -14.46 -0.74
N SER A 55 -20.15 -15.44 -1.61
CA SER A 55 -19.50 -16.74 -1.54
C SER A 55 -18.69 -16.99 -2.80
N VAL A 56 -17.37 -17.07 -2.62
CA VAL A 56 -16.35 -17.35 -3.64
C VAL A 56 -15.52 -18.58 -3.24
N SER A 57 -16.10 -19.49 -2.45
CA SER A 57 -15.40 -20.65 -1.92
C SER A 57 -15.06 -21.67 -3.00
N SER A 58 -13.95 -22.40 -2.84
CA SER A 58 -13.45 -23.40 -3.79
C SER A 58 -13.14 -22.82 -5.17
N ASN A 59 -12.43 -21.70 -5.22
CA ASN A 59 -11.90 -21.10 -6.44
C ASN A 59 -10.36 -20.98 -6.33
N PHE A 60 -9.73 -20.24 -7.23
CA PHE A 60 -8.28 -20.00 -7.27
C PHE A 60 -7.95 -18.53 -7.00
N ILE A 61 -8.67 -17.91 -6.07
CA ILE A 61 -8.47 -16.50 -5.72
C ILE A 61 -7.20 -16.37 -4.88
N GLU A 62 -6.29 -15.51 -5.31
CA GLU A 62 -5.02 -15.25 -4.61
C GLU A 62 -5.07 -13.99 -3.75
N SER A 63 -5.92 -13.01 -4.11
CA SER A 63 -5.99 -11.71 -3.44
C SER A 63 -7.41 -11.33 -3.00
N LEU A 64 -7.49 -10.58 -1.91
CA LEU A 64 -8.70 -9.98 -1.36
C LEU A 64 -8.90 -8.51 -1.78
N GLU A 65 -8.00 -7.95 -2.59
CA GLU A 65 -8.06 -6.55 -3.03
C GLU A 65 -9.39 -6.17 -3.69
N ASP A 66 -10.00 -7.11 -4.43
CA ASP A 66 -11.26 -6.88 -5.15
C ASP A 66 -12.46 -6.60 -4.24
N PHE A 67 -12.35 -6.91 -2.93
CA PHE A 67 -13.39 -6.64 -1.94
C PHE A 67 -13.23 -5.29 -1.23
N LYS A 68 -12.11 -4.57 -1.42
CA LYS A 68 -11.79 -3.36 -0.64
C LYS A 68 -12.86 -2.27 -0.66
N ASP A 69 -13.57 -2.16 -1.78
CA ASP A 69 -14.57 -1.12 -2.03
C ASP A 69 -16.01 -1.58 -1.68
N CYS A 70 -16.19 -2.84 -1.24
CA CYS A 70 -17.50 -3.43 -0.95
C CYS A 70 -18.01 -3.06 0.46
N VAL A 71 -18.13 -1.78 0.79
CA VAL A 71 -18.41 -1.28 2.16
C VAL A 71 -19.69 -1.87 2.79
N SER A 72 -20.65 -2.32 1.97
CA SER A 72 -21.91 -2.95 2.41
C SER A 72 -21.76 -4.44 2.81
N LEU A 73 -20.59 -5.04 2.60
CA LEU A 73 -20.36 -6.47 2.80
C LEU A 73 -20.43 -6.84 4.28
N LYS A 74 -21.25 -7.83 4.59
CA LYS A 74 -21.48 -8.37 5.94
C LYS A 74 -20.91 -9.77 6.12
N GLU A 75 -20.98 -10.57 5.07
CA GLU A 75 -20.55 -11.98 5.09
C GLU A 75 -19.70 -12.30 3.85
N LEU A 76 -18.48 -12.78 4.08
CA LEU A 76 -17.55 -13.20 3.04
C LEU A 76 -17.11 -14.65 3.26
N PHE A 77 -17.40 -15.50 2.28
CA PHE A 77 -17.02 -16.91 2.28
C PHE A 77 -16.03 -17.21 1.15
N ALA A 78 -14.73 -17.21 1.46
CA ALA A 78 -13.63 -17.48 0.54
C ALA A 78 -12.79 -18.70 0.97
N ARG A 79 -13.46 -19.75 1.48
CA ARG A 79 -12.82 -21.02 1.86
C ARG A 79 -12.17 -21.71 0.67
N ASN A 80 -11.04 -22.38 0.87
CA ASN A 80 -10.37 -23.21 -0.15
C ASN A 80 -10.05 -22.41 -1.42
N ASN A 81 -9.29 -21.33 -1.24
CA ASN A 81 -8.68 -20.51 -2.29
C ASN A 81 -7.15 -20.50 -2.10
N ASN A 82 -6.45 -19.61 -2.80
CA ASN A 82 -4.99 -19.54 -2.83
C ASN A 82 -4.42 -18.30 -2.09
N ILE A 83 -5.14 -17.78 -1.08
CA ILE A 83 -4.70 -16.62 -0.32
C ILE A 83 -3.53 -17.04 0.60
N SER A 84 -2.31 -16.61 0.31
CA SER A 84 -1.12 -17.02 1.06
C SER A 84 -0.68 -16.04 2.14
N GLU A 85 -0.89 -14.74 1.93
CA GLU A 85 -0.28 -13.70 2.76
C GLU A 85 -1.26 -13.07 3.76
N LEU A 86 -0.78 -12.77 4.97
CA LEU A 86 -1.58 -12.07 5.99
C LEU A 86 -1.90 -10.63 5.58
N HIS A 87 -1.06 -9.99 4.76
CA HIS A 87 -1.31 -8.62 4.31
C HIS A 87 -2.58 -8.48 3.47
N GLU A 88 -3.08 -9.57 2.88
CA GLU A 88 -4.34 -9.55 2.12
C GLU A 88 -5.54 -9.17 2.98
N ILE A 89 -5.48 -9.47 4.28
CA ILE A 89 -6.50 -9.07 5.25
C ILE A 89 -6.59 -7.55 5.39
N CYS A 90 -5.50 -6.81 5.10
CA CYS A 90 -5.50 -5.35 5.13
C CYS A 90 -6.49 -4.75 4.14
N HIS A 91 -6.74 -5.41 3.00
CA HIS A 91 -7.74 -4.95 2.02
C HIS A 91 -9.16 -4.95 2.61
N LEU A 92 -9.41 -5.78 3.62
CA LEU A 92 -10.72 -5.88 4.26
C LEU A 92 -10.92 -4.88 5.42
N LYS A 93 -9.88 -4.15 5.87
CA LYS A 93 -9.95 -3.25 7.03
C LYS A 93 -11.04 -2.18 6.92
N ASN A 94 -11.31 -1.70 5.71
CA ASN A 94 -12.31 -0.66 5.45
C ASN A 94 -13.76 -1.21 5.47
N LEU A 95 -13.94 -2.53 5.55
CA LEU A 95 -15.25 -3.18 5.55
C LEU A 95 -15.87 -3.17 6.96
N VAL A 96 -16.28 -1.99 7.41
CA VAL A 96 -16.85 -1.77 8.76
C VAL A 96 -18.09 -2.61 9.08
N ASN A 97 -18.80 -3.08 8.04
CA ASN A 97 -20.00 -3.90 8.17
C ASN A 97 -19.72 -5.40 8.16
N LEU A 98 -18.48 -5.83 7.91
CA LEU A 98 -18.12 -7.24 7.84
C LEU A 98 -18.23 -7.85 9.24
N ARG A 99 -19.03 -8.91 9.35
CA ARG A 99 -19.29 -9.65 10.60
C ARG A 99 -18.86 -11.11 10.51
N VAL A 100 -18.95 -11.71 9.33
CA VAL A 100 -18.58 -13.11 9.11
C VAL A 100 -17.52 -13.21 8.02
N LEU A 101 -16.40 -13.83 8.36
CA LEU A 101 -15.30 -14.11 7.44
C LEU A 101 -14.94 -15.59 7.51
N TRP A 102 -14.99 -16.28 6.37
CA TRP A 102 -14.47 -17.64 6.19
C TRP A 102 -13.37 -17.65 5.15
N ILE A 103 -12.14 -17.87 5.59
CA ILE A 103 -10.97 -18.05 4.74
C ILE A 103 -10.16 -19.30 5.14
N ASP A 104 -10.77 -20.20 5.91
CA ASP A 104 -10.28 -21.56 6.16
C ASP A 104 -9.84 -22.29 4.88
N LYS A 105 -8.89 -23.21 5.00
CA LYS A 105 -8.27 -23.95 3.87
C LYS A 105 -7.60 -23.06 2.82
N ASN A 106 -7.18 -21.85 3.18
CA ASN A 106 -6.22 -21.07 2.41
C ASN A 106 -4.83 -21.20 3.06
N PRO A 107 -3.72 -21.06 2.31
CA PRO A 107 -2.38 -21.12 2.91
C PRO A 107 -2.19 -20.14 4.08
N VAL A 108 -2.84 -18.95 4.04
CA VAL A 108 -2.83 -17.96 5.13
C VAL A 108 -3.34 -18.53 6.47
N SER A 109 -4.27 -19.49 6.45
CA SER A 109 -4.84 -20.10 7.67
C SER A 109 -3.86 -20.98 8.44
N GLN A 110 -2.73 -21.36 7.80
CA GLN A 110 -1.67 -22.16 8.43
C GLN A 110 -0.56 -21.29 9.02
N LEU A 111 -0.61 -19.97 8.85
CA LEU A 111 0.40 -19.06 9.36
C LEU A 111 0.27 -18.87 10.87
N GLU A 112 1.40 -18.74 11.54
CA GLU A 112 1.46 -18.45 12.97
C GLU A 112 0.89 -17.05 13.26
N GLY A 113 0.05 -16.95 14.29
CA GLY A 113 -0.61 -15.69 14.63
C GLY A 113 -1.72 -15.28 13.65
N TYR A 114 -2.18 -16.17 12.75
CA TYR A 114 -3.23 -15.88 11.78
C TYR A 114 -4.50 -15.35 12.43
N ARG A 115 -5.03 -16.05 13.45
CA ARG A 115 -6.29 -15.68 14.11
C ARG A 115 -6.15 -14.33 14.79
N GLU A 116 -5.09 -14.12 15.57
CA GLU A 116 -4.80 -12.88 16.27
C GLU A 116 -4.60 -11.72 15.30
N THR A 117 -3.88 -11.95 14.21
CA THR A 117 -3.62 -10.92 13.18
C THR A 117 -4.91 -10.52 12.46
N VAL A 118 -5.76 -11.48 12.11
CA VAL A 118 -7.07 -11.21 11.49
C VAL A 118 -7.97 -10.45 12.45
N LEU A 119 -8.04 -10.84 13.72
CA LEU A 119 -8.85 -10.18 14.73
C LEU A 119 -8.35 -8.78 15.08
N ARG A 120 -7.03 -8.55 15.07
CA ARG A 120 -6.43 -7.22 15.21
C ARG A 120 -6.77 -6.33 14.01
N ALA A 121 -6.75 -6.87 12.80
CA ALA A 121 -7.10 -6.12 11.59
C ALA A 121 -8.60 -5.86 11.46
N LEU A 122 -9.44 -6.80 11.92
CA LEU A 122 -10.90 -6.79 11.81
C LEU A 122 -11.54 -6.99 13.20
N PRO A 123 -11.47 -6.01 14.10
CA PRO A 123 -11.96 -6.15 15.47
C PRO A 123 -13.50 -6.25 15.57
N HIS A 124 -14.21 -5.90 14.50
CA HIS A 124 -15.68 -5.93 14.44
C HIS A 124 -16.26 -7.29 14.01
N LEU A 125 -15.41 -8.29 13.82
CA LEU A 125 -15.81 -9.61 13.32
C LEU A 125 -16.51 -10.42 14.43
N GLU A 126 -17.66 -11.00 14.11
CA GLU A 126 -18.43 -11.86 15.03
C GLU A 126 -18.07 -13.34 14.84
N LYS A 127 -17.70 -13.73 13.62
CA LYS A 127 -17.34 -15.12 13.28
C LYS A 127 -16.16 -15.17 12.32
N LEU A 128 -15.15 -15.96 12.69
CA LEU A 128 -13.98 -16.28 11.88
C LEU A 128 -13.86 -17.79 11.75
N ASP A 129 -13.82 -18.31 10.51
CA ASP A 129 -13.60 -19.74 10.21
C ASP A 129 -14.51 -20.73 10.96
N ASN A 130 -15.75 -20.28 11.20
CA ASN A 130 -16.86 -21.01 11.82
C ASN A 130 -16.76 -21.07 13.34
N LEU A 131 -15.81 -20.31 13.88
CA LEU A 131 -15.66 -20.06 15.30
C LEU A 131 -16.23 -18.69 15.61
N VAL A 132 -17.04 -18.62 16.66
CA VAL A 132 -17.51 -17.34 17.20
C VAL A 132 -16.30 -16.63 17.78
N VAL A 133 -16.16 -15.36 17.44
CA VAL A 133 -15.11 -14.49 17.98
C VAL A 133 -15.60 -13.97 19.32
N THR A 134 -14.81 -14.15 20.38
CA THR A 134 -15.14 -13.58 21.68
C THR A 134 -14.42 -12.25 21.88
N SER A 135 -14.98 -11.38 22.73
CA SER A 135 -14.34 -10.09 23.05
C SER A 135 -12.98 -10.26 23.74
N GLU A 136 -12.76 -11.39 24.42
CA GLU A 136 -11.48 -11.76 25.03
C GLU A 136 -10.42 -12.03 23.95
N GLU A 137 -10.77 -12.78 22.90
CA GLU A 137 -9.86 -13.03 21.77
C GLU A 137 -9.50 -11.74 21.05
N VAL A 138 -10.46 -10.84 20.84
CA VAL A 138 -10.19 -9.52 20.21
C VAL A 138 -9.24 -8.70 21.09
N SER A 139 -9.43 -8.73 22.41
CA SER A 139 -8.55 -8.02 23.35
C SER A 139 -7.12 -8.59 23.34
N LEU A 140 -7.00 -9.92 23.28
CA LEU A 140 -5.71 -10.62 23.17
C LEU A 140 -5.04 -10.37 21.81
N ALA A 141 -5.82 -10.32 20.74
CA ALA A 141 -5.35 -9.98 19.40
C ALA A 141 -4.80 -8.55 19.34
N GLN A 142 -5.35 -7.61 20.10
CA GLN A 142 -4.84 -6.25 20.18
C GLN A 142 -3.42 -6.19 20.78
N THR A 143 -3.08 -7.11 21.68
CA THR A 143 -1.75 -7.19 22.29
C THR A 143 -0.80 -8.10 21.52
N ASN A 144 -1.29 -9.20 20.95
CA ASN A 144 -0.48 -10.29 20.40
C ASN A 144 -0.51 -10.37 18.87
N GLY A 145 -1.54 -9.83 18.21
CA GLY A 145 -1.68 -9.89 16.76
C GLY A 145 -0.61 -9.05 16.07
N MET A 146 -0.11 -9.51 14.92
CA MET A 146 0.84 -8.73 14.14
C MET A 146 0.13 -7.54 13.48
N GLU A 147 0.80 -6.39 13.46
CA GLU A 147 0.29 -5.24 12.72
C GLU A 147 0.63 -5.40 11.24
N ILE A 148 -0.36 -5.80 10.47
CA ILE A 148 -0.28 -5.89 9.02
C ILE A 148 -0.72 -4.56 8.41
N CYS A 149 0.08 -4.00 7.50
CA CYS A 149 -0.23 -2.82 6.71
C CYS A 149 -0.11 -3.16 5.22
N LEU A 150 -0.82 -2.44 4.36
CA LEU A 150 -0.64 -2.58 2.91
C LEU A 150 0.75 -2.05 2.53
N PRO A 151 1.48 -2.72 1.61
CA PRO A 151 2.81 -2.28 1.17
C PRO A 151 2.84 -0.88 0.51
N ASP A 152 1.69 -0.24 0.26
CA ASP A 152 1.57 1.11 -0.32
C ASP A 152 0.94 2.19 0.59
N GLN A 153 0.98 1.97 1.90
CA GLN A 153 0.97 3.09 2.84
C GLN A 153 2.30 3.09 3.59
N LYS A 154 3.25 3.88 3.09
CA LYS A 154 4.35 4.41 3.91
C LYS A 154 3.75 5.29 5.01
N GLU A 155 3.18 4.68 6.04
CA GLU A 155 3.39 5.18 7.39
C GLU A 155 4.70 4.58 7.91
N PRO A 156 5.54 5.39 8.56
CA PRO A 156 6.91 5.01 8.89
C PRO A 156 6.89 3.88 9.91
N THR A 157 7.53 2.76 9.54
CA THR A 157 7.84 1.64 10.43
C THR A 157 8.44 2.12 11.76
N PRO A 158 7.93 1.71 12.93
CA PRO A 158 8.66 1.84 14.18
C PRO A 158 9.78 0.79 14.20
N HIS A 159 11.00 1.28 14.41
CA HIS A 159 12.17 0.53 14.92
C HIS A 159 13.12 -0.08 13.89
N GLN A 160 13.94 0.78 13.29
CA GLN A 160 15.37 0.74 13.62
C GLN A 160 15.73 2.10 14.21
N GLN A 161 16.07 2.11 15.50
CA GLN A 161 16.60 3.30 16.17
C GLN A 161 18.02 3.55 15.63
N GLU A 162 18.11 4.18 14.46
CA GLU A 162 19.17 5.18 14.27
C GLU A 162 18.57 6.49 14.79
N GLU A 163 19.24 7.12 15.75
CA GLU A 163 18.83 8.38 16.36
C GLU A 163 18.68 9.47 15.30
N VAL A 164 17.48 9.62 14.72
CA VAL A 164 17.15 10.75 13.87
C VAL A 164 16.99 11.96 14.81
N PRO A 165 17.85 13.00 14.72
CA PRO A 165 17.77 14.10 15.66
C PRO A 165 16.46 14.85 15.46
N ARG A 166 15.71 15.06 16.53
CA ARG A 166 14.42 15.76 16.49
C ARG A 166 14.68 17.26 16.38
N PHE A 167 14.81 17.76 15.16
CA PHE A 167 15.06 19.19 14.92
C PHE A 167 13.79 20.01 15.19
N SER A 168 13.91 21.00 16.07
CA SER A 168 12.77 21.85 16.46
C SER A 168 12.49 22.93 15.42
N ASN A 169 13.42 23.12 14.48
CA ASN A 169 13.36 24.15 13.46
C ASN A 169 13.79 23.58 12.10
N TRP A 170 13.04 23.90 11.05
CA TRP A 170 13.35 23.49 9.68
C TRP A 170 14.72 24.00 9.21
N LYS A 171 15.20 25.12 9.77
CA LYS A 171 16.55 25.63 9.52
C LYS A 171 17.62 24.67 10.02
N GLU A 172 17.42 24.06 11.18
CA GLU A 172 18.37 23.10 11.78
C GLU A 172 18.45 21.80 10.97
N ALA A 173 17.29 21.34 10.46
CA ALA A 173 17.23 20.17 9.59
C ALA A 173 18.00 20.38 8.27
N ILE A 174 17.84 21.55 7.64
CA ILE A 174 18.56 21.85 6.40
C ILE A 174 20.05 22.04 6.65
N THR A 175 20.46 22.70 7.74
CA THR A 175 21.89 22.81 8.07
C THR A 175 22.51 21.45 8.33
N HIS A 176 21.81 20.54 9.02
CA HIS A 176 22.30 19.18 9.26
C HIS A 176 22.44 18.39 7.95
N SER A 177 21.45 18.46 7.06
CA SER A 177 21.54 17.82 5.74
C SER A 177 22.65 18.42 4.87
N ILE A 178 22.87 19.74 4.93
CA ILE A 178 23.99 20.39 4.23
C ILE A 178 25.33 19.91 4.78
N GLU A 179 25.43 19.70 6.09
CA GLU A 179 26.64 19.23 6.75
C GLU A 179 26.97 17.77 6.39
N GLU A 180 25.95 16.91 6.32
CA GLU A 180 26.10 15.54 5.78
C GLU A 180 26.52 15.55 4.30
N ILE A 181 25.91 16.40 3.47
CA ILE A 181 26.27 16.53 2.05
C ILE A 181 27.70 17.07 1.91
N ASN A 182 28.11 18.01 2.75
CA ASN A 182 29.47 18.57 2.75
C ASN A 182 30.51 17.54 3.19
N LYS A 183 30.16 16.65 4.11
CA LYS A 183 31.03 15.52 4.50
C LYS A 183 31.32 14.61 3.31
N VAL A 184 30.29 14.26 2.54
CA VAL A 184 30.45 13.46 1.31
C VAL A 184 31.21 14.23 0.21
N ARG A 185 30.97 15.53 0.08
CA ARG A 185 31.68 16.39 -0.90
C ARG A 185 33.17 16.55 -0.58
N ALA A 186 33.52 16.64 0.71
CA ALA A 186 34.90 16.74 1.16
C ALA A 186 35.70 15.48 0.83
N GLU A 187 35.10 14.29 0.95
CA GLU A 187 35.70 13.01 0.55
C GLU A 187 36.00 12.95 -0.96
N HIS A 188 35.26 13.70 -1.77
CA HIS A 188 35.39 13.75 -3.23
C HIS A 188 36.10 15.02 -3.74
N GLY A 189 36.67 15.84 -2.83
CA GLY A 189 37.43 17.04 -3.17
C GLY A 189 36.61 18.19 -3.76
N LEU A 190 35.30 18.23 -3.50
CA LEU A 190 34.38 19.25 -4.01
C LEU A 190 34.20 20.41 -3.01
N PRO A 191 33.94 21.65 -3.48
CA PRO A 191 33.70 22.80 -2.62
C PRO A 191 32.41 22.64 -1.80
N THR A 192 32.47 23.10 -0.55
CA THR A 192 31.38 23.00 0.43
C THR A 192 30.25 23.98 0.13
N LEU A 193 29.02 23.57 0.46
CA LEU A 193 27.81 24.39 0.36
C LEU A 193 27.52 25.07 1.69
N SER A 194 27.06 26.32 1.65
CA SER A 194 26.57 27.04 2.81
C SER A 194 25.12 27.45 2.59
N LEU A 195 24.33 27.46 3.68
CA LEU A 195 22.90 27.80 3.66
C LEU A 195 22.64 29.20 3.03
N GLU A 196 23.54 30.16 3.26
CA GLU A 196 23.48 31.52 2.73
C GLU A 196 23.61 31.59 1.19
N ASN A 197 24.30 30.63 0.57
CA ASN A 197 24.46 30.58 -0.88
C ASN A 197 23.21 30.01 -1.60
N LEU A 198 22.30 29.37 -0.85
CA LEU A 198 21.14 28.66 -1.39
C LEU A 198 19.83 29.44 -1.24
N LEU A 199 19.72 30.40 -0.31
CA LEU A 199 18.49 31.14 -0.04
C LEU A 199 18.78 32.62 0.29
N PRO A 200 18.52 33.57 -0.63
CA PRO A 200 18.54 35.00 -0.31
C PRO A 200 17.39 35.41 0.64
N ASP A 201 17.63 36.41 1.49
CA ASP A 201 16.78 36.85 2.62
C ASP A 201 15.31 37.17 2.31
N HIS A 202 14.93 37.33 1.03
CA HIS A 202 13.56 37.67 0.65
C HIS A 202 12.55 36.52 0.89
N TYR A 203 13.00 35.30 1.18
CA TYR A 203 12.11 34.17 1.47
C TYR A 203 11.68 34.04 2.95
N MET A 204 12.05 35.00 3.81
CA MET A 204 11.83 34.93 5.27
C MET A 204 10.51 35.55 5.76
N SER A 205 9.44 35.61 4.95
CA SER A 205 8.15 36.13 5.43
C SER A 205 6.93 35.41 4.87
N THR A 206 6.15 34.83 5.80
CA THR A 206 4.74 34.39 5.71
C THR A 206 4.43 32.92 5.32
N HIS A 207 3.15 32.57 5.40
CA HIS A 207 2.55 31.44 6.13
C HIS A 207 2.72 30.01 5.56
N ASN A 208 2.48 29.04 6.47
CA ASN A 208 2.61 27.57 6.39
C ASN A 208 2.11 26.84 5.13
N SER A 209 1.32 27.46 4.24
CA SER A 209 0.83 26.80 3.01
C SER A 209 1.83 26.88 1.85
N GLU A 210 2.80 27.80 1.90
CA GLU A 210 3.80 27.98 0.85
C GLU A 210 5.10 27.21 1.11
N ARG A 211 5.24 26.56 2.28
CA ARG A 211 6.44 25.77 2.61
C ARG A 211 6.66 24.62 1.64
N ASN A 212 5.59 23.92 1.26
CA ASN A 212 5.68 22.82 0.33
C ASN A 212 6.06 23.31 -1.08
N THR A 213 5.55 24.48 -1.50
CA THR A 213 5.91 25.10 -2.78
C THR A 213 7.37 25.54 -2.81
N HIS A 214 7.86 26.16 -1.72
CA HIS A 214 9.26 26.58 -1.61
C HIS A 214 10.24 25.40 -1.54
N ILE A 215 9.88 24.32 -0.83
CA ILE A 215 10.68 23.08 -0.79
C ILE A 215 10.70 22.42 -2.18
N LEU A 216 9.55 22.33 -2.84
CA LEU A 216 9.46 21.79 -4.21
C LEU A 216 10.23 22.66 -5.22
N GLN A 217 10.25 23.99 -5.08
CA GLN A 217 11.04 24.88 -5.93
C GLN A 217 12.55 24.78 -5.66
N ALA A 218 12.96 24.62 -4.40
CA ALA A 218 14.36 24.39 -4.06
C ALA A 218 14.85 23.05 -4.61
N VAL A 219 14.04 21.99 -4.49
CA VAL A 219 14.31 20.67 -5.08
C VAL A 219 14.34 20.75 -6.61
N LEU A 220 13.40 21.45 -7.25
CA LEU A 220 13.37 21.65 -8.70
C LEU A 220 14.62 22.40 -9.21
N GLN A 221 15.10 23.38 -8.45
CA GLN A 221 16.29 24.16 -8.82
C GLN A 221 17.57 23.34 -8.66
N LEU A 222 17.68 22.54 -7.60
CA LEU A 222 18.78 21.57 -7.41
C LEU A 222 18.81 20.55 -8.54
N VAL A 223 17.66 20.00 -8.93
CA VAL A 223 17.55 19.07 -10.08
C VAL A 223 17.93 19.75 -11.40
N LYS A 224 17.52 21.01 -11.62
CA LYS A 224 17.90 21.77 -12.83
C LYS A 224 19.38 22.13 -12.89
N GLU A 225 20.04 22.43 -11.76
CA GLU A 225 21.49 22.67 -11.73
C GLU A 225 22.30 21.38 -11.93
N LEU A 226 21.72 20.22 -11.60
CA LEU A 226 22.36 18.92 -11.77
C LEU A 226 22.31 18.42 -13.23
N ASP A 227 21.34 18.80 -14.07
CA ASP A 227 21.02 18.00 -15.27
C ASP A 227 21.64 18.42 -16.62
N GLU A 228 22.19 19.64 -16.79
CA GLU A 228 22.81 19.98 -18.10
C GLU A 228 24.19 20.63 -18.00
N LEU A 229 24.41 21.54 -17.06
CA LEU A 229 25.69 22.25 -16.95
C LEU A 229 26.76 21.36 -16.32
N SER A 230 26.39 20.54 -15.34
CA SER A 230 27.28 19.58 -14.68
C SER A 230 27.72 18.47 -15.63
N LEU A 231 26.80 17.92 -16.42
CA LEU A 231 27.08 16.92 -17.47
C LEU A 231 27.94 17.49 -18.61
N LYS A 232 27.69 18.74 -19.05
CA LYS A 232 28.54 19.43 -20.02
C LYS A 232 29.93 19.74 -19.46
N LEU A 233 30.06 20.08 -18.19
CA LEU A 233 31.35 20.31 -17.51
C LEU A 233 32.15 19.02 -17.36
N VAL A 234 31.49 17.93 -16.97
CA VAL A 234 32.12 16.60 -16.89
C VAL A 234 32.57 16.13 -18.28
N ARG A 235 31.72 16.24 -19.30
CA ARG A 235 32.08 15.94 -20.70
C ARG A 235 33.26 16.79 -21.18
N LYS A 236 33.22 18.11 -20.96
CA LYS A 236 34.31 19.03 -21.34
C LYS A 236 35.63 18.75 -20.60
N SER A 237 35.54 18.27 -19.36
CA SER A 237 36.70 17.85 -18.56
C SER A 237 37.30 16.54 -19.07
N ILE A 238 36.45 15.57 -19.46
CA ILE A 238 36.85 14.31 -20.08
C ILE A 238 37.47 14.55 -21.47
N ASP A 239 36.85 15.38 -22.32
CA ASP A 239 37.37 15.72 -23.65
C ASP A 239 38.76 16.39 -23.55
N ARG A 240 38.96 17.32 -22.62
CA ARG A 240 40.28 17.92 -22.35
C ARG A 240 41.32 16.89 -21.92
N LYS A 241 40.93 15.93 -21.07
CA LYS A 241 41.83 14.86 -20.60
C LYS A 241 42.20 13.92 -21.74
N LEU A 242 41.28 13.62 -22.65
CA LEU A 242 41.53 12.82 -23.85
C LEU A 242 42.45 13.54 -24.85
N GLU A 243 42.26 14.84 -25.08
CA GLU A 243 43.17 15.65 -25.93
C GLU A 243 44.60 15.68 -25.37
N THR A 244 44.77 15.79 -24.05
CA THR A 244 46.10 15.73 -23.42
C THR A 244 46.74 14.34 -23.46
N MET A 245 45.95 13.27 -23.64
CA MET A 245 46.45 11.89 -23.75
C MET A 245 46.65 11.42 -25.19
N GLY A 246 46.08 12.11 -26.18
CA GLY A 246 46.21 11.83 -27.62
C GLY A 246 47.20 12.73 -28.37
N ALA A 247 47.94 13.60 -27.66
CA ALA A 247 48.99 14.47 -28.20
C ALA A 247 50.39 14.07 -27.70
N VAL A 248 50.67 12.75 -27.73
CA VAL A 248 52.02 12.16 -27.63
C VAL A 248 52.17 11.14 -28.75
#